data_AF-M0G466-F1
#
_entry.id   AF-M0G466-F1
#
_cell.length_a   1.000
_cell.length_b   1.000
_cell.length_c   1.000
_cell.angle_alpha   90.00
_cell.angle_beta   90.00
_cell.angle_gamma   90.00
#
_symmetry.space_group_name_H-M   'P 1'
#
loop_
_entity.id
_entity.type
_entity.pdbx_description
1 polymer ?
#
loop_
_entity_poly.entity_id
_entity_poly.type
_entity_poly.pdbx_seq_one_letter_code
_entity_poly.pdbx_strand_id
1 'polypeptide(L)'
;PPLVCYNEPANLFVAGFIGSPSMNFLDGEVAADGFTSTNIDVEFDPADLGVEPGTDVTMGIRPEDVYLVDEESLVSNPSHRIDAVTDVLEPMGDEIFVYLKLSESAETDLEDTSGVANDQLLMSVAPDTDIAEDEDVTVVLDRSRVHLFDTATGEAISHGIETPVQTSGAPGTEAESDD
;
A
#
# COMPACT_ATOMS: atom_id res chain seq x y z
N PRO A 1 22.58 -4.58 9.13
CA PRO A 1 22.54 -6.01 8.71
C PRO A 1 21.44 -6.18 7.65
N PRO A 2 21.36 -7.30 6.90
CA PRO A 2 20.42 -7.46 5.78
C PRO A 2 18.95 -7.12 6.12
N LEU A 3 18.51 -7.43 7.33
CA LEU A 3 17.16 -7.09 7.81
C LEU A 3 16.88 -5.58 7.88
N VAL A 4 17.90 -4.75 8.12
CA VAL A 4 17.75 -3.29 8.09
C VAL A 4 17.54 -2.82 6.66
N CYS A 5 18.30 -3.35 5.69
CA CYS A 5 18.08 -3.00 4.28
C CYS A 5 16.70 -3.41 3.76
N TYR A 6 16.11 -4.46 4.34
CA TYR A 6 14.79 -4.95 3.96
C TYR A 6 13.67 -4.14 4.63
N ASN A 7 13.75 -3.88 5.95
CA ASN A 7 12.73 -3.16 6.73
C ASN A 7 12.85 -1.64 6.64
N GLU A 8 14.05 -1.11 6.42
CA GLU A 8 14.35 0.33 6.37
C GLU A 8 15.27 0.60 5.16
N PRO A 9 14.79 0.35 3.93
CA PRO A 9 15.59 0.54 2.72
C PRO A 9 15.93 2.02 2.54
N ALA A 10 17.21 2.33 2.41
CA ALA A 10 17.67 3.73 2.30
C ALA A 10 17.16 4.49 1.05
N ASN A 11 16.75 3.77 0.01
CA ASN A 11 16.25 4.35 -1.24
C ASN A 11 15.49 3.29 -2.08
N LEU A 12 14.82 3.74 -3.14
CA LEU A 12 14.07 2.90 -4.09
C LEU A 12 14.91 1.75 -4.66
N PHE A 13 16.19 1.98 -4.98
CA PHE A 13 17.06 0.94 -5.51
C PHE A 13 17.26 -0.20 -4.50
N VAL A 14 17.50 0.12 -3.22
CA VAL A 14 17.64 -0.89 -2.16
C VAL A 14 16.29 -1.59 -1.92
N ALA A 15 15.19 -0.84 -1.89
CA ALA A 15 13.84 -1.35 -1.67
C ALA A 15 13.42 -2.37 -2.74
N GLY A 16 13.66 -2.04 -4.02
CA GLY A 16 13.29 -2.89 -5.15
C GLY A 16 14.22 -4.09 -5.34
N PHE A 17 15.48 -4.00 -4.89
CA PHE A 17 16.47 -5.08 -5.07
C PHE A 17 16.45 -6.13 -3.96
N ILE A 18 16.12 -5.73 -2.72
CA ILE A 18 16.13 -6.64 -1.58
C ILE A 18 14.71 -7.13 -1.33
N GLY A 19 14.49 -8.45 -1.36
CA GLY A 19 13.18 -9.08 -1.22
C GLY A 19 12.79 -9.82 -2.50
N SER A 20 12.09 -10.94 -2.36
CA SER A 20 11.48 -11.67 -3.48
C SER A 20 10.07 -12.07 -3.03
N PRO A 21 9.01 -11.64 -3.74
CA PRO A 21 9.04 -10.76 -4.91
C PRO A 21 9.58 -9.34 -4.62
N SER A 22 9.81 -8.56 -5.67
CA SER A 22 10.15 -7.14 -5.53
C SER A 22 9.01 -6.36 -4.85
N MET A 23 9.36 -5.25 -4.21
CA MET A 23 8.39 -4.34 -3.61
C MET A 23 7.47 -3.74 -4.69
N ASN A 24 6.19 -3.58 -4.37
CA ASN A 24 5.28 -2.76 -5.18
C ASN A 24 5.64 -1.29 -5.00
N PHE A 25 5.66 -0.53 -6.09
CA PHE A 25 5.87 0.90 -6.11
C PHE A 25 4.73 1.62 -6.82
N LEU A 26 4.23 2.68 -6.20
CA LEU A 26 3.19 3.53 -6.76
C LEU A 26 3.63 4.99 -6.71
N ASP A 27 3.63 5.64 -7.86
CA ASP A 27 3.89 7.07 -7.97
C ASP A 27 2.62 7.86 -7.65
N GLY A 28 2.77 8.87 -6.81
CA GLY A 28 1.69 9.74 -6.40
C GLY A 28 2.19 11.03 -5.77
N GLU A 29 1.31 11.66 -5.02
CA GLU A 29 1.56 12.95 -4.37
C GLU A 29 1.14 12.87 -2.91
N VAL A 30 1.81 13.62 -2.05
CA VAL A 30 1.34 13.88 -0.69
C VAL A 30 0.15 14.85 -0.75
N ALA A 31 -1.04 14.38 -0.40
CA ALA A 31 -2.25 15.18 -0.19
C ALA A 31 -2.29 15.76 1.24
N ALA A 32 -3.38 16.47 1.56
CA ALA A 32 -3.56 17.05 2.89
C ALA A 32 -3.79 15.99 4.00
N ASP A 33 -4.22 14.80 3.61
CA ASP A 33 -4.67 13.70 4.47
C ASP A 33 -3.98 12.36 4.17
N GLY A 34 -2.89 12.39 3.41
CA GLY A 34 -2.03 11.22 3.20
C GLY A 34 -1.36 11.19 1.84
N PHE A 35 -1.14 9.97 1.32
CA PHE A 35 -0.66 9.71 -0.03
C PHE A 35 -1.87 9.48 -0.94
N THR A 36 -1.82 10.03 -2.15
CA THR A 36 -2.83 9.79 -3.19
C THR A 36 -2.16 9.43 -4.50
N SER A 37 -2.74 8.45 -5.21
CA SER A 37 -2.36 8.03 -6.55
C SER A 37 -3.61 7.82 -7.41
N THR A 38 -3.47 7.27 -8.61
CA THR A 38 -4.61 7.01 -9.50
C THR A 38 -5.65 6.09 -8.87
N ASN A 39 -5.23 5.03 -8.18
CA ASN A 39 -6.13 3.96 -7.70
C ASN A 39 -5.99 3.64 -6.20
N ILE A 40 -4.97 4.18 -5.53
CA ILE A 40 -4.71 3.90 -4.12
C ILE A 40 -4.50 5.22 -3.36
N ASP A 41 -5.21 5.34 -2.24
CA ASP A 41 -5.00 6.36 -1.23
C ASP A 41 -4.58 5.70 0.08
N VAL A 42 -3.60 6.29 0.77
CA VAL A 42 -3.15 5.82 2.09
C VAL A 42 -3.17 6.99 3.05
N GLU A 43 -4.00 6.89 4.09
CA GLU A 43 -4.28 8.02 4.97
C GLU A 43 -3.23 8.19 6.10
N PHE A 44 -2.70 9.41 6.23
CA PHE A 44 -1.77 9.83 7.28
C PHE A 44 -1.67 11.36 7.39
N ASP A 45 -1.17 11.88 8.51
CA ASP A 45 -0.88 13.30 8.64
C ASP A 45 0.52 13.60 8.04
N PRO A 46 0.64 14.38 6.94
CA PRO A 46 1.93 14.74 6.35
C PRO A 46 2.88 15.41 7.35
N ALA A 47 2.34 16.12 8.34
CA ALA A 47 3.14 16.78 9.37
C ALA A 47 3.88 15.79 10.27
N ASP A 48 3.33 14.60 10.51
CA ASP A 48 3.98 13.55 11.31
C ASP A 48 5.22 12.99 10.62
N LEU A 49 5.25 13.04 9.29
CA LEU A 49 6.36 12.57 8.45
C LEU A 49 7.29 13.70 8.01
N GLY A 50 6.96 14.96 8.33
CA GLY A 50 7.76 16.12 7.94
C GLY A 50 7.78 16.39 6.44
N VAL A 51 6.73 15.97 5.72
CA VAL A 51 6.55 16.22 4.28
C VAL A 51 5.44 17.23 4.03
N GLU A 52 5.61 18.05 2.99
CA GLU A 52 4.60 19.05 2.63
C GLU A 52 3.59 18.47 1.63
N PRO A 53 2.30 18.80 1.75
CA PRO A 53 1.34 18.53 0.68
C PRO A 53 1.80 19.14 -0.65
N GLY A 54 1.64 18.42 -1.76
CA GLY A 54 2.21 18.80 -3.04
C GLY A 54 3.56 18.14 -3.37
N THR A 55 4.11 17.33 -2.46
CA THR A 55 5.38 16.63 -2.71
C THR A 55 5.15 15.38 -3.55
N ASP A 56 5.83 15.27 -4.68
CA ASP A 56 5.89 14.04 -5.49
C ASP A 56 6.62 12.94 -4.72
N VAL A 57 5.92 11.83 -4.47
CA VAL A 57 6.47 10.69 -3.72
C VAL A 57 6.15 9.37 -4.40
N THR A 58 7.05 8.40 -4.23
CA THR A 58 6.81 7.01 -4.61
C THR A 58 6.54 6.23 -3.33
N MET A 59 5.34 5.64 -3.24
CA MET A 59 4.97 4.74 -2.16
C MET A 59 5.51 3.33 -2.45
N GLY A 60 6.04 2.66 -1.44
CA GLY A 60 6.48 1.28 -1.50
C GLY A 60 5.71 0.38 -0.51
N ILE A 61 5.23 -0.77 -0.96
CA ILE A 61 4.63 -1.79 -0.09
C ILE A 61 5.05 -3.20 -0.55
N ARG A 62 5.42 -4.05 0.41
CA ARG A 62 5.83 -5.43 0.10
C ARG A 62 4.62 -6.29 -0.26
N PRO A 63 4.76 -7.26 -1.18
CA PRO A 63 3.65 -8.16 -1.54
C PRO A 63 3.03 -8.90 -0.36
N GLU A 64 3.85 -9.31 0.62
CA GLU A 64 3.43 -9.95 1.86
C GLU A 64 2.74 -8.99 2.87
N ASP A 65 2.76 -7.69 2.61
CA ASP A 65 2.10 -6.67 3.43
C ASP A 65 0.82 -6.10 2.74
N VAL A 66 0.36 -6.78 1.68
CA VAL A 66 -0.96 -6.61 1.05
C VAL A 66 -1.86 -7.75 1.52
N TYR A 67 -3.02 -7.43 2.11
CA TYR A 67 -3.89 -8.43 2.74
C TYR A 67 -5.26 -8.43 2.09
N LEU A 68 -5.88 -9.60 1.97
CA LEU A 68 -7.30 -9.70 1.66
C LEU A 68 -8.13 -9.05 2.77
N VAL A 69 -9.27 -8.46 2.43
CA VAL A 69 -10.15 -7.80 3.41
C VAL A 69 -10.63 -8.74 4.51
N ASP A 70 -10.76 -10.05 4.22
CA ASP A 70 -11.13 -11.05 5.22
C ASP A 70 -10.03 -11.27 6.28
N GLU A 71 -8.80 -10.88 5.96
CA GLU A 71 -7.63 -10.90 6.84
C GLU A 71 -7.36 -9.53 7.49
N GLU A 72 -8.19 -8.51 7.26
CA GLU A 72 -8.04 -7.15 7.82
C GLU A 72 -7.87 -7.15 9.35
N SER A 73 -8.48 -8.13 10.05
CA SER A 73 -8.34 -8.29 11.50
C SER A 73 -6.94 -8.67 11.99
N LEU A 74 -6.06 -9.13 11.09
CA LEU A 74 -4.65 -9.43 11.37
C LEU A 74 -3.76 -8.20 11.19
N VAL A 75 -4.27 -7.16 10.54
CA VAL A 75 -3.53 -5.94 10.19
C VAL A 75 -3.62 -4.93 11.33
N SER A 76 -2.49 -4.39 11.78
CA SER A 76 -2.46 -3.47 12.93
C SER A 76 -3.00 -2.09 12.58
N ASN A 77 -2.64 -1.59 11.39
CA ASN A 77 -3.04 -0.28 10.89
C ASN A 77 -3.54 -0.39 9.45
N PRO A 78 -4.72 -0.96 9.20
CA PRO A 78 -5.23 -1.10 7.84
C PRO A 78 -5.39 0.28 7.19
N SER A 79 -5.11 0.35 5.89
CA SER A 79 -5.48 1.46 5.02
C SER A 79 -6.98 1.44 4.72
N HIS A 80 -7.46 2.44 3.98
CA HIS A 80 -8.70 2.26 3.22
C HIS A 80 -8.65 1.02 2.32
N ARG A 81 -9.84 0.46 2.07
CA ARG A 81 -10.05 -0.72 1.21
C ARG A 81 -9.83 -0.35 -0.24
N ILE A 82 -9.16 -1.23 -0.97
CA ILE A 82 -8.81 -1.09 -2.38
C ILE A 82 -9.49 -2.24 -3.12
N ASP A 83 -10.35 -1.90 -4.08
CA ASP A 83 -10.99 -2.89 -4.95
C ASP A 83 -10.03 -3.27 -6.08
N ALA A 84 -9.95 -4.56 -6.38
CA ALA A 84 -9.08 -5.08 -7.42
C ALA A 84 -9.67 -6.36 -8.05
N VAL A 85 -9.10 -6.76 -9.19
CA VAL A 85 -9.40 -8.03 -9.84
C VAL A 85 -8.13 -8.86 -9.91
N THR A 86 -8.19 -10.12 -9.46
CA THR A 86 -7.08 -11.06 -9.62
C THR A 86 -6.87 -11.37 -11.10
N ASP A 87 -5.62 -11.38 -11.57
CA ASP A 87 -5.31 -11.61 -12.98
C ASP A 87 -4.46 -12.86 -13.18
N VAL A 88 -3.29 -12.92 -12.52
CA VAL A 88 -2.37 -14.05 -12.63
C VAL A 88 -2.08 -14.57 -11.23
N LEU A 89 -2.21 -15.88 -11.05
CA LEU A 89 -1.83 -16.59 -9.84
C LEU A 89 -0.62 -17.48 -10.14
N GLU A 90 0.52 -17.20 -9.51
CA GLU A 90 1.75 -17.97 -9.67
C GLU A 90 2.10 -18.74 -8.37
N PRO A 91 1.91 -20.07 -8.35
CA PRO A 91 2.29 -20.88 -7.20
C PRO A 91 3.82 -21.01 -7.09
N MET A 92 4.39 -20.55 -5.98
CA MET A 92 5.84 -20.56 -5.73
C MET A 92 6.30 -21.68 -4.77
N GLY A 93 5.35 -22.48 -4.29
CA GLY A 93 5.61 -23.65 -3.45
C GLY A 93 4.98 -23.48 -2.07
N ASP A 94 5.51 -22.56 -1.27
CA ASP A 94 5.01 -22.21 0.06
C ASP A 94 4.17 -20.93 0.10
N GLU A 95 3.97 -20.29 -1.05
CA GLU A 95 3.14 -19.11 -1.25
C GLU A 95 2.58 -19.08 -2.69
N ILE A 96 1.60 -18.21 -2.92
CA ILE A 96 1.05 -17.88 -4.23
C ILE A 96 1.23 -16.38 -4.45
N PHE A 97 1.89 -16.00 -5.54
CA PHE A 97 1.93 -14.62 -5.97
C PHE A 97 0.69 -14.31 -6.78
N VAL A 98 0.00 -13.25 -6.41
CA VAL A 98 -1.28 -12.83 -6.98
C VAL A 98 -1.09 -11.45 -7.58
N TYR A 99 -1.20 -11.36 -8.90
CA TYR A 99 -1.20 -10.09 -9.61
C TYR A 99 -2.62 -9.53 -9.60
N LEU A 100 -2.76 -8.31 -9.11
CA LEU A 100 -4.00 -7.60 -8.93
C LEU A 100 -4.07 -6.43 -9.91
N LYS A 101 -5.17 -6.32 -10.65
CA LYS A 101 -5.51 -5.15 -11.48
C LYS A 101 -6.36 -4.19 -10.68
N LEU A 102 -5.96 -2.93 -10.62
CA LEU A 102 -6.68 -1.87 -9.89
C LEU A 102 -7.65 -1.09 -10.79
N SER A 103 -7.59 -1.31 -12.11
CA SER A 103 -8.53 -0.73 -13.07
C SER A 103 -8.84 -1.73 -14.19
N GLU A 104 -10.02 -1.61 -14.80
CA GLU A 104 -10.43 -2.49 -15.92
C GLU A 104 -9.51 -2.38 -17.15
N SER A 105 -8.80 -1.27 -17.29
CA SER A 105 -7.86 -1.00 -18.39
C SER A 105 -6.44 -1.45 -18.10
N ALA A 106 -6.13 -1.92 -16.89
CA ALA A 106 -4.81 -2.40 -16.52
C ALA A 106 -4.50 -3.71 -17.27
N GLU A 107 -3.33 -3.80 -17.88
CA GLU A 107 -2.83 -5.05 -18.49
C GLU A 107 -1.61 -5.53 -17.72
N THR A 108 -1.68 -6.74 -17.14
CA THR A 108 -0.58 -7.30 -16.34
C THR A 108 0.66 -7.51 -17.19
N ASP A 109 1.71 -6.78 -16.85
CA ASP A 109 3.01 -6.92 -17.49
C ASP A 109 3.91 -7.77 -16.61
N LEU A 110 3.97 -9.07 -16.91
CA LEU A 110 4.80 -10.03 -16.18
C LEU A 110 6.30 -9.81 -16.42
N GLU A 111 6.68 -9.02 -17.44
CA GLU A 111 8.07 -8.68 -17.73
C GLU A 111 8.50 -7.42 -16.96
N ASP A 112 7.54 -6.59 -16.52
CA ASP A 112 7.79 -5.41 -15.70
C ASP A 112 7.97 -5.76 -14.22
N THR A 113 9.17 -6.26 -13.89
CA THR A 113 9.58 -6.49 -12.50
C THR A 113 9.99 -5.20 -11.79
N SER A 114 9.87 -4.02 -12.42
CA SER A 114 10.30 -2.75 -11.82
C SER A 114 9.48 -2.39 -10.59
N GLY A 115 8.29 -2.99 -10.46
CA GLY A 115 7.36 -2.76 -9.37
C GLY A 115 6.62 -1.44 -9.49
N VAL A 116 6.99 -0.55 -10.42
CA VAL A 116 6.35 0.77 -10.59
C VAL A 116 5.15 0.62 -11.53
N ALA A 117 3.97 0.38 -10.95
CA ALA A 117 2.74 0.28 -11.72
C ALA A 117 1.57 0.84 -10.90
N ASN A 118 1.07 2.01 -11.28
CA ASN A 118 -0.05 2.64 -10.57
C ASN A 118 -1.39 1.92 -10.74
N ASP A 119 -1.48 1.00 -11.71
CA ASP A 119 -2.69 0.25 -12.04
C ASP A 119 -2.62 -1.23 -11.60
N GLN A 120 -1.55 -1.65 -10.92
CA GLN A 120 -1.33 -3.03 -10.49
C GLN A 120 -0.75 -3.12 -9.08
N LEU A 121 -1.03 -4.24 -8.40
CA LEU A 121 -0.35 -4.66 -7.19
C LEU A 121 0.01 -6.14 -7.27
N LEU A 122 1.14 -6.49 -6.69
CA LEU A 122 1.50 -7.87 -6.39
C LEU A 122 1.21 -8.15 -4.92
N MET A 123 0.50 -9.23 -4.64
CA MET A 123 0.22 -9.73 -3.30
C MET A 123 0.81 -11.13 -3.15
N SER A 124 1.31 -11.47 -1.96
CA SER A 124 1.69 -12.86 -1.64
C SER A 124 0.77 -13.44 -0.58
N VAL A 125 0.20 -14.61 -0.85
CA VAL A 125 -0.73 -15.30 0.06
C VAL A 125 -0.31 -16.75 0.32
N ALA A 126 -0.84 -17.32 1.40
CA ALA A 126 -0.62 -18.73 1.73
C ALA A 126 -1.22 -19.67 0.65
N PRO A 127 -0.65 -20.88 0.44
CA PRO A 127 -1.06 -21.78 -0.62
C PRO A 127 -2.45 -22.40 -0.41
N ASP A 128 -3.01 -22.30 0.80
CA ASP A 128 -4.36 -22.74 1.15
C ASP A 128 -5.39 -21.61 1.14
N THR A 129 -5.00 -20.39 0.72
CA THR A 129 -5.92 -19.27 0.49
C THR A 129 -6.94 -19.63 -0.60
N ASP A 130 -8.23 -19.39 -0.33
CA ASP A 130 -9.31 -19.58 -1.31
C ASP A 130 -9.35 -18.36 -2.23
N ILE A 131 -8.66 -18.45 -3.37
CA ILE A 131 -8.53 -17.37 -4.36
C ILE A 131 -8.41 -17.95 -5.76
N ALA A 132 -9.06 -17.32 -6.74
CA ALA A 132 -9.03 -17.72 -8.15
C ALA A 132 -8.59 -16.55 -9.05
N GLU A 133 -8.26 -16.85 -10.31
CA GLU A 133 -8.09 -15.85 -11.38
C GLU A 133 -9.44 -15.23 -11.77
N ASP A 134 -9.44 -13.98 -12.24
CA ASP A 134 -10.63 -13.21 -12.64
C ASP A 134 -11.67 -13.04 -11.52
N GLU A 135 -11.21 -12.96 -10.27
CA GLU A 135 -12.03 -12.77 -9.08
C GLU A 135 -11.99 -11.31 -8.61
N ASP A 136 -13.18 -10.74 -8.36
CA ASP A 136 -13.30 -9.44 -7.69
C ASP A 136 -12.92 -9.59 -6.22
N VAL A 137 -11.84 -8.92 -5.81
CA VAL A 137 -11.32 -8.94 -4.45
C VAL A 137 -11.23 -7.54 -3.88
N THR A 138 -11.29 -7.43 -2.56
CA THR A 138 -10.97 -6.20 -1.84
C THR A 138 -9.75 -6.47 -0.98
N VAL A 139 -8.74 -5.60 -1.04
CA VAL A 139 -7.52 -5.70 -0.27
C VAL A 139 -7.33 -4.47 0.64
N VAL A 140 -6.47 -4.62 1.64
CA VAL A 140 -5.99 -3.56 2.52
C VAL A 140 -4.48 -3.63 2.63
N LEU A 141 -3.83 -2.49 2.87
CA LEU A 141 -2.40 -2.41 3.14
C LEU A 141 -2.17 -2.24 4.64
N ASP A 142 -1.10 -2.81 5.19
CA ASP A 142 -0.63 -2.41 6.52
C ASP A 142 0.14 -1.09 6.43
N ARG A 143 -0.44 0.01 6.91
CA ARG A 143 0.21 1.32 6.91
C ARG A 143 1.51 1.33 7.69
N SER A 144 1.66 0.52 8.73
CA SER A 144 2.93 0.41 9.47
C SER A 144 4.05 -0.25 8.65
N ARG A 145 3.73 -0.77 7.46
CA ARG A 145 4.65 -1.42 6.52
C ARG A 145 4.78 -0.65 5.21
N VAL A 146 4.11 0.50 5.09
CA VAL A 146 4.25 1.41 3.94
C VAL A 146 5.55 2.20 4.05
N HIS A 147 6.27 2.29 2.94
CA HIS A 147 7.45 3.13 2.77
C HIS A 147 7.13 4.30 1.86
N LEU A 148 7.69 5.48 2.15
CA LEU A 148 7.63 6.63 1.26
C LEU A 148 9.04 7.00 0.82
N PHE A 149 9.18 7.30 -0.47
CA PHE A 149 10.42 7.75 -1.08
C PHE A 149 10.16 9.06 -1.83
N ASP A 150 11.13 9.97 -1.83
CA ASP A 150 11.09 11.16 -2.67
C ASP A 150 11.28 10.74 -4.14
N THR A 151 10.34 11.08 -5.03
CA THR A 151 10.37 10.60 -6.42
C THR A 151 11.57 11.15 -7.20
N ALA A 152 12.02 12.37 -6.90
CA ALA A 152 13.10 13.01 -7.64
C ALA A 152 14.48 12.43 -7.30
N THR A 153 14.71 12.08 -6.04
CA THR A 153 16.00 11.60 -5.52
C THR A 153 16.03 10.08 -5.32
N GLY A 154 14.86 9.47 -5.12
CA GLY A 154 14.69 8.09 -4.71
C GLY A 154 15.05 7.82 -3.24
N GLU A 155 15.39 8.84 -2.45
CA GLU A 155 15.76 8.68 -1.04
C GLU A 155 14.54 8.37 -0.17
N ALA A 156 14.72 7.55 0.86
CA ALA A 156 13.66 7.23 1.79
C ALA A 156 13.25 8.44 2.65
N ILE A 157 11.94 8.64 2.75
CA ILE A 157 11.29 9.62 3.62
C ILE A 157 10.82 8.96 4.91
N SER A 158 10.08 7.84 4.79
CA SER A 158 9.49 7.14 5.93
C SER A 158 9.45 5.62 5.75
N HIS A 159 9.42 4.91 6.87
CA HIS A 159 9.25 3.47 6.98
C HIS A 159 8.22 3.18 8.07
N GLY A 160 7.00 2.91 7.65
CA GLY A 160 5.85 2.75 8.51
C GLY A 160 5.13 4.06 8.82
N ILE A 161 3.81 3.99 8.75
CA ILE A 161 2.88 5.07 8.97
C ILE A 161 1.94 4.62 10.09
N GLU A 162 2.19 5.10 11.31
CA GLU A 162 1.52 4.62 12.52
C GLU A 162 0.35 5.51 12.98
N THR A 163 0.29 6.78 12.55
CA THR A 163 -0.76 7.71 13.01
C THR A 163 -1.83 7.91 11.92
N PRO A 164 -3.10 7.50 12.15
CA PRO A 164 -4.18 7.92 11.28
C PRO A 164 -4.45 9.43 11.46
N VAL A 165 -4.87 10.09 10.38
CA VAL A 165 -5.45 11.44 10.46
C VAL A 165 -6.63 11.39 11.42
N GLN A 166 -6.50 12.01 12.60
CA GLN A 166 -7.67 12.27 13.43
C GLN A 166 -8.51 13.32 12.70
N THR A 167 -9.58 12.89 12.05
CA THR A 167 -10.62 13.80 11.58
C THR A 167 -11.23 14.49 12.80
N SER A 168 -10.76 15.70 13.09
CA SER A 168 -11.31 16.57 14.13
C SER A 168 -12.71 17.04 13.69
N GLY A 169 -13.72 16.23 13.99
CA GLY A 169 -15.10 16.68 14.05
C GLY A 169 -15.31 17.50 15.32
N ALA A 170 -15.30 18.83 15.19
CA ALA A 170 -15.52 19.79 16.28
C ALA A 170 -16.97 19.73 16.86
N PRO A 171 -17.24 20.37 18.02
CA PRO A 171 -18.13 19.88 19.07
C PRO A 171 -19.59 20.34 18.98
N GLY A 172 -20.47 19.57 19.65
CA GLY A 172 -21.62 20.07 20.42
C GLY A 172 -22.82 20.64 19.65
N THR A 173 -23.96 19.97 19.78
CA THR A 173 -25.19 20.70 20.10
C THR A 173 -25.95 19.88 21.14
N GLU A 174 -26.18 20.56 22.26
CA GLU A 174 -26.90 20.11 23.43
C GLU A 174 -28.30 19.62 23.03
N ALA A 175 -28.71 18.48 23.58
CA ALA A 175 -30.10 18.05 23.53
C ALA A 175 -30.92 18.99 24.41
N GLU A 176 -31.59 19.94 23.78
CA GLU A 176 -32.69 20.68 24.42
C GLU A 176 -33.84 19.70 24.67
N SER A 177 -34.11 19.47 25.95
CA SER A 177 -35.39 19.02 26.45
C SER A 177 -36.44 20.10 26.20
N ASP A 178 -37.59 19.77 25.62
CA ASP A 178 -38.88 20.37 26.01
C ASP A 178 -40.09 19.58 25.44
N ASP A 179 -41.09 19.42 26.32
CA ASP A 179 -42.46 18.86 26.23
C ASP A 179 -42.71 17.36 25.95
#